data_AF-A0A432Q5S7-F1
#
_entry.id   AF-A0A432Q5S7-F1
#
_cell.length_a   1.000
_cell.length_b   1.000
_cell.length_c   1.000
_cell.angle_alpha   90.00
_cell.angle_beta   90.00
_cell.angle_gamma   90.00
#
_symmetry.space_group_name_H-M   'P 1'
#
loop_
_entity.id
_entity.type
_entity.pdbx_description
1 polymer ?
#
loop_
_entity_poly.entity_id
_entity_poly.type
_entity_poly.pdbx_seq_one_letter_code
_entity_poly.pdbx_strand_id
1 'polypeptide(L)'
;MWSILAALRENPEILIESQKKRGESLELVNKAIELDSVWRKKLHELNQLRHERNKMSAKIRQTKKDREVLIKHAKEISSKIKNEEEKLKKIEDELRTILLSIPNIVHNSVPVGKDDTENVPIRFWGKPKVFKDDIDVFKEQTAGFNVEFEVIDFRPLGHADTVEKFGWADVERAAKVAGSRFYYLIDDLVWLDFALIAYALDFLSKKGFSIINPPYMMRREAYKGVTA
;
A
#
# COMPACT_ATOMS: atom_id res chain seq x y z
N MET A 1 14.90 -4.97 9.14
CA MET A 1 13.60 -4.58 8.56
C MET A 1 13.72 -4.81 7.07
N TRP A 2 13.01 -5.79 6.52
CA TRP A 2 13.11 -6.16 5.10
C TRP A 2 12.34 -5.11 4.30
N SER A 3 13.03 -4.22 3.59
CA SER A 3 12.40 -3.31 2.62
C SER A 3 12.26 -4.03 1.28
N ILE A 4 11.34 -3.57 0.42
CA ILE A 4 11.21 -4.10 -0.95
C ILE A 4 12.54 -3.96 -1.71
N LEU A 5 13.28 -2.87 -1.48
CA LEU A 5 14.62 -2.68 -2.07
C LEU A 5 15.64 -3.72 -1.58
N ALA A 6 15.62 -4.06 -0.28
CA ALA A 6 16.48 -5.12 0.25
C ALA A 6 16.12 -6.48 -0.37
N ALA A 7 14.83 -6.82 -0.43
CA ALA A 7 14.35 -8.03 -1.08
C ALA A 7 14.78 -8.09 -2.56
N LEU A 8 14.64 -6.98 -3.29
CA LEU A 8 15.02 -6.88 -4.70
C LEU A 8 16.52 -7.14 -4.94
N ARG A 9 17.39 -6.75 -3.99
CA ARG A 9 18.85 -6.91 -4.11
C ARG A 9 19.36 -8.25 -3.60
N GLU A 10 18.76 -8.79 -2.54
CA GLU A 10 19.21 -10.02 -1.89
C GLU A 10 18.54 -11.26 -2.47
N ASN A 11 17.24 -11.20 -2.74
CA ASN A 11 16.47 -12.32 -3.29
C ASN A 11 15.27 -11.81 -4.11
N PRO A 12 15.48 -11.36 -5.36
CA PRO A 12 14.39 -10.85 -6.21
C PRO A 12 13.32 -11.89 -6.53
N GLU A 13 13.62 -13.20 -6.42
CA GLU A 13 12.65 -14.26 -6.72
C GLU A 13 11.44 -14.22 -5.79
N ILE A 14 11.62 -13.80 -4.52
CA ILE A 14 10.49 -13.68 -3.58
C ILE A 14 9.44 -12.66 -4.04
N LEU A 15 9.88 -11.58 -4.72
CA LEU A 15 8.99 -10.57 -5.27
C LEU A 15 8.25 -11.12 -6.49
N ILE A 16 8.94 -11.88 -7.33
CA ILE A 16 8.36 -12.53 -8.52
C ILE A 16 7.30 -13.55 -8.10
N GLU A 17 7.61 -14.41 -7.12
CA GLU A 17 6.65 -15.38 -6.58
C GLU A 17 5.45 -14.71 -5.94
N SER A 18 5.68 -13.65 -5.15
CA SER A 18 4.61 -12.86 -4.54
C SER A 18 3.68 -12.25 -5.60
N GLN A 19 4.21 -11.70 -6.69
CA GLN A 19 3.39 -11.18 -7.79
C GLN A 19 2.60 -12.28 -8.50
N LYS A 20 3.24 -13.44 -8.75
CA LYS A 20 2.54 -14.60 -9.33
C LYS A 20 1.39 -15.07 -8.46
N LYS A 21 1.58 -15.16 -7.13
CA LYS A 21 0.51 -15.52 -6.17
C LYS A 21 -0.66 -14.54 -6.20
N ARG A 22 -0.40 -13.26 -6.51
CA ARG A 22 -1.44 -12.22 -6.65
C ARG A 22 -2.12 -12.22 -8.03
N GLY A 23 -1.60 -12.96 -9.01
CA GLY A 23 -2.03 -12.85 -10.40
C GLY A 23 -1.62 -11.53 -11.07
N GLU A 24 -0.62 -10.84 -10.52
CA GLU A 24 -0.16 -9.53 -10.96
C GLU A 24 0.99 -9.61 -11.98
N SER A 25 1.17 -8.53 -12.75
CA SER A 25 2.24 -8.44 -13.74
C SER A 25 3.64 -8.38 -13.10
N LEU A 26 4.61 -8.99 -13.78
CA LEU A 26 6.03 -8.96 -13.41
C LEU A 26 6.77 -7.73 -13.95
N GLU A 27 6.12 -6.92 -14.78
CA GLU A 27 6.75 -5.77 -15.46
C GLU A 27 7.38 -4.79 -14.47
N LEU A 28 6.67 -4.44 -13.39
CA LEU A 28 7.17 -3.50 -12.38
C LEU A 28 8.39 -4.05 -11.65
N VAL A 29 8.37 -5.34 -11.28
CA VAL A 29 9.51 -5.99 -10.60
C VAL A 29 10.72 -6.07 -11.53
N ASN A 30 10.51 -6.48 -12.79
CA ASN A 30 11.58 -6.55 -13.78
C ASN A 30 12.19 -5.17 -14.06
N LYS A 31 11.36 -4.14 -14.21
CA LYS A 31 11.81 -2.77 -14.41
C LYS A 31 12.59 -2.24 -13.19
N ALA A 32 12.15 -2.56 -11.97
CA ALA A 32 12.88 -2.19 -10.76
C ALA A 32 14.26 -2.86 -10.68
N ILE A 33 14.38 -4.13 -11.07
CA ILE A 33 15.66 -4.86 -11.14
C ILE A 33 16.60 -4.20 -12.16
N GLU A 34 16.09 -3.86 -13.35
CA GLU A 34 16.86 -3.17 -14.39
C GLU A 34 17.35 -1.80 -13.92
N LEU A 35 16.45 -0.96 -13.40
CA LEU A 35 16.80 0.38 -12.92
C LEU A 35 17.80 0.34 -11.76
N ASP A 36 17.65 -0.58 -10.80
CA ASP A 36 18.61 -0.74 -9.71
C ASP A 36 20.01 -1.13 -10.23
N SER A 37 20.07 -2.02 -11.23
CA SER A 37 21.33 -2.40 -11.89
C SER A 37 21.99 -1.21 -12.58
N VAL A 38 21.22 -0.44 -13.36
CA VAL A 38 21.71 0.78 -14.03
C VAL A 38 22.15 1.81 -13.01
N TRP A 39 21.38 2.03 -11.95
CA TRP A 39 21.70 2.96 -10.88
C TRP A 39 23.03 2.60 -10.19
N ARG A 40 23.23 1.32 -9.83
CA ARG A 40 24.50 0.86 -9.22
C ARG A 40 25.69 1.06 -10.14
N LYS A 41 25.55 0.75 -11.44
CA LYS A 41 26.61 0.97 -12.44
C LYS A 41 26.95 2.45 -12.56
N LYS A 42 25.93 3.31 -12.70
CA LYS A 42 26.09 4.77 -12.81
C LYS A 42 26.71 5.40 -11.57
N LEU A 43 26.32 4.92 -10.39
CA LEU A 43 26.92 5.34 -9.12
C LEU A 43 28.41 4.98 -9.06
N HIS A 44 28.79 3.79 -9.53
CA HIS A 44 30.19 3.39 -9.60
C HIS A 44 31.00 4.29 -10.54
N GLU A 45 30.51 4.51 -11.77
CA GLU A 45 31.11 5.43 -12.76
C GLU A 45 31.29 6.85 -12.19
N LEU A 46 30.26 7.36 -11.51
CA LEU A 46 30.30 8.67 -10.86
C LEU A 46 31.37 8.75 -9.75
N ASN A 47 31.50 7.70 -8.95
CA ASN A 47 32.53 7.63 -7.91
C ASN A 47 33.95 7.55 -8.49
N GLN A 48 34.14 6.88 -9.63
CA GLN A 48 35.41 6.89 -10.36
C GLN A 48 35.76 8.31 -10.85
N LEU A 49 34.81 9.03 -11.45
CA LEU A 49 35.01 10.42 -11.89
C LEU A 49 35.36 11.35 -10.72
N ARG A 50 34.70 11.19 -9.57
CA ARG A 50 35.00 11.94 -8.34
C ARG A 50 36.43 11.65 -7.86
N HIS A 51 36.88 10.40 -7.91
CA HIS A 51 38.25 10.01 -7.56
C HIS A 51 39.28 10.60 -8.53
N GLU A 52 39.02 10.54 -9.83
CA GLU A 52 39.89 11.13 -10.86
C GLU A 52 40.04 12.64 -10.68
N ARG A 53 38.92 13.34 -10.44
CA ARG A 53 38.93 14.78 -10.13
C ARG A 53 39.79 15.09 -8.91
N ASN A 54 39.68 14.29 -7.84
CA ASN A 54 40.45 14.49 -6.62
C ASN A 54 41.96 14.25 -6.86
N LYS A 55 42.32 13.20 -7.61
CA LYS A 55 43.70 12.95 -8.05
C LYS A 55 44.27 14.09 -8.89
N MET A 56 43.49 14.62 -9.83
CA MET A 56 43.90 15.79 -10.63
C MET A 56 44.07 17.04 -9.76
N SER A 57 43.15 17.28 -8.83
CA SER A 57 43.22 18.41 -7.90
C SER A 57 44.48 18.34 -7.02
N ALA A 58 44.92 17.15 -6.62
CA ALA A 58 46.18 16.94 -5.92
C ALA A 58 47.39 17.22 -6.83
N LYS A 59 47.39 16.73 -8.07
CA LYS A 59 48.47 16.99 -9.06
C LYS A 59 48.62 18.48 -9.39
N ILE A 60 47.51 19.22 -9.50
CA ILE A 60 47.51 20.68 -9.75
C ILE A 60 48.23 21.45 -8.62
N ARG A 61 48.17 20.96 -7.37
CA ARG A 61 48.90 21.60 -6.24
C ARG A 61 50.40 21.34 -6.28
N GLN A 62 50.84 20.22 -6.87
CA GLN A 62 52.24 19.78 -6.86
C GLN A 62 53.04 20.26 -8.08
N THR A 63 52.40 20.48 -9.23
CA THR A 63 53.11 20.80 -10.48
C THR A 63 52.93 22.27 -10.92
N LYS A 64 54.03 22.94 -11.28
CA LYS A 64 54.02 24.29 -11.90
C LYS A 64 53.95 24.27 -13.44
N LYS A 65 54.44 23.21 -14.09
CA LYS A 65 54.28 22.94 -15.55
C LYS A 65 52.91 22.30 -15.84
N ASP A 66 52.30 22.62 -16.97
CA ASP A 66 51.00 22.09 -17.46
C ASP A 66 49.77 22.38 -16.58
N ARG A 67 49.89 23.36 -15.67
CA ARG A 67 48.82 23.73 -14.74
C ARG A 67 47.52 24.15 -15.44
N GLU A 68 47.61 24.89 -16.53
CA GLU A 68 46.43 25.33 -17.29
C GLU A 68 45.66 24.18 -17.94
N VAL A 69 46.38 23.19 -18.50
CA VAL A 69 45.78 22.00 -19.12
C VAL A 69 45.04 21.16 -18.08
N LEU A 70 45.67 20.95 -16.92
CA LEU A 70 45.07 20.22 -15.81
C LEU A 70 43.83 20.95 -15.24
N ILE A 71 43.84 22.28 -15.16
CA ILE A 71 42.67 23.07 -14.75
C ILE A 71 41.52 22.91 -15.75
N LYS A 72 41.81 22.90 -17.06
CA LYS A 72 40.79 22.70 -18.10
C LYS A 72 40.14 21.32 -17.99
N HIS A 73 40.94 20.26 -17.87
CA HIS A 73 40.44 18.89 -17.68
C HIS A 73 39.66 18.73 -16.36
N ALA A 74 40.10 19.36 -15.26
CA ALA A 74 39.38 19.34 -13.99
C ALA A 74 38.00 20.02 -14.08
N LYS A 75 37.88 21.11 -14.85
CA LYS A 75 36.58 21.75 -15.15
C LYS A 75 35.68 20.84 -15.98
N GLU A 76 36.22 20.17 -17.00
CA GLU A 76 35.47 19.21 -17.82
C GLU A 76 34.98 17.99 -17.02
N ILE A 77 35.80 17.47 -16.11
CA ILE A 77 35.36 16.39 -15.21
C ILE A 77 34.28 16.90 -14.25
N SER A 78 34.41 18.13 -13.75
CA SER A 78 33.41 18.72 -12.85
C SER A 78 32.06 18.91 -13.55
N SER A 79 32.03 19.32 -14.82
CA SER A 79 30.79 19.42 -15.59
C SER A 79 30.19 18.04 -15.89
N LYS A 80 31.02 17.04 -16.21
CA LYS A 80 30.58 15.65 -16.36
C LYS A 80 29.97 15.07 -15.08
N ILE A 81 30.61 15.30 -13.93
CA ILE A 81 30.10 14.89 -12.61
C ILE A 81 28.71 15.48 -12.37
N LYS A 82 28.53 16.78 -12.59
CA LYS A 82 27.24 17.44 -12.40
C LYS A 82 26.14 16.82 -13.27
N ASN A 83 26.43 16.56 -14.55
CA ASN A 83 25.47 15.95 -15.47
C ASN A 83 25.13 14.50 -15.06
N GLU A 84 26.12 13.69 -14.68
CA GLU A 84 25.86 12.32 -14.23
C GLU A 84 25.13 12.28 -12.87
N GLU A 85 25.35 13.25 -11.97
CA GLU A 85 24.56 13.41 -10.74
C GLU A 85 23.09 13.69 -11.02
N GLU A 86 22.79 14.60 -11.96
CA GLU A 86 21.42 14.90 -12.37
C GLU A 86 20.73 13.68 -13.01
N LYS A 87 21.44 12.91 -13.83
CA LYS A 87 20.93 11.66 -14.41
C LYS A 87 20.70 10.59 -13.35
N LEU A 88 21.66 10.39 -12.44
CA LEU A 88 21.55 9.40 -11.39
C LEU A 88 20.36 9.70 -10.47
N LYS A 89 20.13 10.98 -10.15
CA LYS A 89 18.96 11.41 -9.37
C LYS A 89 17.65 11.08 -10.08
N LYS A 90 17.54 11.29 -11.38
CA LYS A 90 16.34 10.91 -12.16
C LYS A 90 16.08 9.40 -12.09
N ILE A 91 17.12 8.58 -12.21
CA ILE A 91 17.01 7.12 -12.10
C ILE A 91 16.58 6.73 -10.68
N GLU A 92 17.11 7.38 -9.65
CA GLU A 92 16.74 7.14 -8.25
C GLU A 92 15.27 7.50 -7.98
N ASP A 93 14.81 8.65 -8.48
CA ASP A 93 13.42 9.09 -8.33
C ASP A 93 12.44 8.15 -9.06
N GLU A 94 12.82 7.65 -10.25
CA GLU A 94 12.04 6.65 -10.99
C GLU A 94 12.02 5.30 -10.25
N LEU A 95 13.17 4.82 -9.79
CA LEU A 95 13.27 3.58 -9.01
C LEU A 95 12.41 3.65 -7.74
N ARG A 96 12.48 4.77 -7.01
CA ARG A 96 11.65 4.99 -5.81
C ARG A 96 10.16 4.95 -6.12
N THR A 97 9.75 5.53 -7.24
CA THR A 97 8.35 5.51 -7.67
C THR A 97 7.88 4.08 -7.95
N ILE A 98 8.68 3.28 -8.67
CA ILE A 98 8.33 1.88 -8.96
C ILE A 98 8.30 1.05 -7.69
N LEU A 99 9.28 1.22 -6.79
CA LEU A 99 9.33 0.49 -5.52
C LEU A 99 8.11 0.76 -4.64
N LEU A 100 7.55 1.98 -4.66
CA LEU A 100 6.32 2.31 -3.94
C LEU A 100 5.08 1.65 -4.56
N SER A 101 5.10 1.36 -5.86
CA SER A 101 4.01 0.68 -6.57
C SER A 101 4.06 -0.85 -6.44
N ILE A 102 5.17 -1.44 -5.97
CA ILE A 102 5.26 -2.88 -5.75
C ILE A 102 4.50 -3.23 -4.45
N PRO A 103 3.50 -4.14 -4.49
CA PRO A 103 2.78 -4.56 -3.28
C PRO A 103 3.70 -5.25 -2.26
N ASN A 104 3.24 -5.32 -1.01
CA ASN A 104 3.94 -6.06 0.02
C ASN A 104 4.05 -7.57 -0.31
N ILE A 105 5.08 -8.23 0.21
CA ILE A 105 5.31 -9.66 0.00
C ILE A 105 4.19 -10.46 0.66
N VAL A 106 3.56 -11.35 -0.13
CA VAL A 106 2.52 -12.26 0.36
C VAL A 106 3.13 -13.27 1.33
N HIS A 107 2.60 -13.36 2.54
CA HIS A 107 3.04 -14.35 3.52
C HIS A 107 2.70 -15.78 3.07
N ASN A 108 3.52 -16.76 3.43
CA ASN A 108 3.37 -18.15 2.98
C ASN A 108 2.06 -18.82 3.41
N SER A 109 1.41 -18.31 4.47
CA SER A 109 0.11 -18.80 4.94
C SER A 109 -1.08 -18.28 4.14
N VAL A 110 -0.88 -17.32 3.23
CA VAL A 110 -1.97 -16.75 2.45
C VAL A 110 -2.32 -17.70 1.31
N PRO A 111 -3.56 -18.18 1.22
CA PRO A 111 -3.98 -19.03 0.11
C PRO A 111 -3.90 -18.26 -1.21
N VAL A 112 -3.57 -18.97 -2.29
CA VAL A 112 -3.60 -18.40 -3.63
C VAL A 112 -5.05 -18.39 -4.08
N GLY A 113 -5.52 -17.25 -4.55
CA GLY A 113 -6.85 -17.12 -5.13
C GLY A 113 -6.94 -15.95 -6.11
N LYS A 114 -7.87 -16.05 -7.07
CA LYS A 114 -8.09 -15.03 -8.11
C LYS A 114 -8.91 -13.84 -7.60
N ASP A 115 -9.97 -14.12 -6.87
CA ASP A 115 -10.91 -13.13 -6.36
C ASP A 115 -11.49 -13.57 -5.01
N ASP A 116 -12.49 -12.84 -4.52
CA ASP A 116 -13.09 -13.07 -3.22
C ASP A 116 -13.86 -14.39 -3.10
N THR A 117 -14.20 -15.03 -4.23
CA THR A 117 -14.87 -16.34 -4.24
C THR A 117 -13.96 -17.50 -3.83
N GLU A 118 -12.64 -17.32 -3.94
CA GLU A 118 -11.63 -18.30 -3.56
C GLU A 118 -11.07 -18.06 -2.15
N ASN A 119 -11.64 -17.11 -1.40
CA ASN A 119 -11.32 -16.93 0.01
C ASN A 119 -11.72 -18.16 0.82
N VAL A 120 -10.81 -18.63 1.68
CA VAL A 120 -11.03 -19.81 2.53
C VAL A 120 -11.53 -19.35 3.91
N PRO A 121 -12.77 -19.69 4.32
CA PRO A 121 -13.24 -19.43 5.68
C PRO A 121 -12.38 -20.17 6.70
N ILE A 122 -11.97 -19.50 7.78
CA ILE A 122 -11.14 -20.11 8.84
C ILE A 122 -11.94 -20.41 10.13
N ARG A 123 -13.08 -19.73 10.33
CA ARG A 123 -13.96 -19.94 11.49
C ARG A 123 -15.33 -19.30 11.26
N PHE A 124 -16.34 -19.82 11.97
CA PHE A 124 -17.67 -19.25 12.11
C PHE A 124 -18.01 -19.08 13.59
N TRP A 125 -18.93 -18.17 13.93
CA TRP A 125 -19.36 -17.94 15.30
C TRP A 125 -20.81 -17.47 15.38
N GLY A 126 -21.53 -17.94 16.41
CA GLY A 126 -22.93 -17.58 16.67
C GLY A 126 -23.93 -18.53 16.02
N LYS A 127 -25.21 -18.14 16.09
CA LYS A 127 -26.34 -18.87 15.50
C LYS A 127 -27.11 -17.95 14.55
N PRO A 128 -26.75 -17.89 13.26
CA PRO A 128 -27.39 -17.01 12.29
C PRO A 128 -28.87 -17.34 12.10
N LYS A 129 -29.68 -16.32 11.79
CA LYS A 129 -31.07 -16.48 11.36
C LYS A 129 -31.10 -16.50 9.84
N VAL A 130 -31.52 -17.60 9.25
CA VAL A 130 -31.46 -17.88 7.81
C VAL A 130 -32.87 -17.99 7.26
N PHE A 131 -33.18 -17.18 6.25
CA PHE A 131 -34.46 -17.25 5.57
C PHE A 131 -34.59 -18.60 4.85
N LYS A 132 -35.77 -19.24 4.95
CA LYS A 132 -36.03 -20.58 4.43
C LYS A 132 -35.58 -20.82 2.98
N ASP A 133 -35.65 -19.80 2.13
CA ASP A 133 -35.30 -19.93 0.71
C ASP A 133 -33.78 -19.75 0.46
N ASP A 134 -33.03 -19.23 1.43
CA ASP A 134 -31.58 -18.97 1.35
C ASP A 134 -30.75 -20.08 2.05
N ILE A 135 -31.39 -21.15 2.52
CA ILE A 135 -30.73 -22.24 3.27
C ILE A 135 -29.62 -22.89 2.45
N ASP A 136 -29.84 -23.13 1.17
CA ASP A 136 -28.88 -23.82 0.32
C ASP A 136 -27.63 -22.96 0.11
N VAL A 137 -27.81 -21.66 -0.14
CA VAL A 137 -26.71 -20.68 -0.25
C VAL A 137 -25.94 -20.58 1.07
N PHE A 138 -26.64 -20.53 2.20
CA PHE A 138 -25.99 -20.51 3.52
C PHE A 138 -25.15 -21.77 3.77
N LYS A 139 -25.67 -22.95 3.43
CA LYS A 139 -24.94 -24.22 3.55
C LYS A 139 -23.74 -24.31 2.62
N GLU A 140 -23.82 -23.73 1.43
CA GLU A 140 -22.69 -23.63 0.52
C GLU A 140 -21.59 -22.73 1.10
N GLN A 141 -21.94 -21.56 1.62
CA GLN A 141 -20.98 -20.62 2.23
C GLN A 141 -20.34 -21.15 3.52
N THR A 142 -21.06 -22.01 4.24
CA THR A 142 -20.60 -22.64 5.50
C THR A 142 -20.09 -24.06 5.30
N ALA A 143 -19.91 -24.49 4.05
CA ALA A 143 -19.47 -25.84 3.73
C ALA A 143 -18.17 -26.20 4.45
N GLY A 144 -18.13 -27.40 5.02
CA GLY A 144 -16.99 -27.87 5.83
C GLY A 144 -17.03 -27.45 7.30
N PHE A 145 -18.01 -26.63 7.72
CA PHE A 145 -18.18 -26.23 9.12
C PHE A 145 -19.54 -26.67 9.65
N ASN A 146 -19.56 -27.11 10.92
CA ASN A 146 -20.81 -27.38 11.62
C ASN A 146 -21.35 -26.09 12.26
N VAL A 147 -22.00 -25.26 11.45
CA VAL A 147 -22.58 -23.98 11.90
C VAL A 147 -24.03 -24.19 12.28
N GLU A 148 -24.37 -23.96 13.55
CA GLU A 148 -25.76 -23.94 13.98
C GLU A 148 -26.49 -22.72 13.43
N PHE A 149 -27.73 -22.87 12.97
CA PHE A 149 -28.55 -21.75 12.50
C PHE A 149 -30.03 -21.94 12.89
N GLU A 150 -30.79 -20.85 12.83
CA GLU A 150 -32.23 -20.80 13.06
C GLU A 150 -32.92 -20.46 11.74
N VAL A 151 -33.93 -21.23 11.36
CA VAL A 151 -34.71 -20.95 10.14
C VAL A 151 -35.80 -19.93 10.45
N ILE A 152 -35.87 -18.88 9.65
CA ILE A 152 -36.96 -17.88 9.70
C ILE A 152 -37.85 -18.00 8.46
N ASP A 153 -39.14 -17.74 8.65
CA ASP A 153 -40.20 -17.86 7.65
C ASP A 153 -40.56 -16.54 6.96
N PHE A 154 -39.99 -15.42 7.42
CA PHE A 154 -40.12 -14.10 6.81
C PHE A 154 -38.84 -13.68 6.10
N ARG A 155 -38.97 -13.01 4.96
CA ARG A 155 -37.83 -12.44 4.24
C ARG A 155 -37.32 -11.19 4.98
N PRO A 156 -36.08 -11.19 5.49
CA PRO A 156 -35.53 -10.01 6.15
C PRO A 156 -35.37 -8.87 5.12
N LEU A 157 -35.67 -7.64 5.56
CA LEU A 157 -35.43 -6.46 4.74
C LEU A 157 -33.93 -6.15 4.70
N GLY A 158 -33.45 -5.66 3.56
CA GLY A 158 -32.09 -5.13 3.48
C GLY A 158 -31.95 -3.91 4.39
N HIS A 159 -30.73 -3.64 4.89
CA HIS A 159 -30.50 -2.51 5.79
C HIS A 159 -30.89 -1.18 5.14
N ALA A 160 -30.64 -0.99 3.83
CA ALA A 160 -31.01 0.23 3.10
C ALA A 160 -32.54 0.45 3.08
N ASP A 161 -33.32 -0.57 2.72
CA ASP A 161 -34.78 -0.49 2.73
C ASP A 161 -35.33 -0.30 4.15
N THR A 162 -34.67 -0.91 5.14
CA THR A 162 -35.05 -0.83 6.55
C THR A 162 -34.94 0.59 7.06
N VAL A 163 -33.79 1.25 6.86
CA VAL A 163 -33.57 2.61 7.38
C VAL A 163 -34.47 3.65 6.70
N GLU A 164 -34.80 3.45 5.43
CA GLU A 164 -35.77 4.30 4.72
C GLU A 164 -37.19 4.08 5.23
N LYS A 165 -37.63 2.82 5.34
CA LYS A 165 -38.98 2.48 5.81
C LYS A 165 -39.27 2.99 7.21
N PHE A 166 -38.28 2.96 8.10
CA PHE A 166 -38.42 3.44 9.48
C PHE A 166 -38.07 4.92 9.67
N GLY A 167 -37.64 5.61 8.60
CA GLY A 167 -37.28 7.03 8.66
C GLY A 167 -36.01 7.31 9.48
N TRP A 168 -35.15 6.31 9.64
CA TRP A 168 -33.91 6.42 10.41
C TRP A 168 -32.72 6.91 9.60
N ALA A 169 -32.85 6.96 8.27
CA ALA A 169 -31.89 7.60 7.41
C ALA A 169 -32.55 8.31 6.24
N ASP A 170 -31.88 9.34 5.71
CA ASP A 170 -32.31 10.07 4.54
C ASP A 170 -31.19 10.14 3.49
N VAL A 171 -31.33 9.29 2.48
CA VAL A 171 -30.39 9.20 1.35
C VAL A 171 -30.76 10.19 0.24
N GLU A 172 -32.05 10.51 0.07
CA GLU A 172 -32.51 11.40 -1.00
C GLU A 172 -32.06 12.85 -0.75
N ARG A 173 -32.25 13.36 0.46
CA ARG A 173 -31.76 14.70 0.83
C ARG A 173 -30.24 14.74 0.84
N ALA A 174 -29.58 13.68 1.30
CA ALA A 174 -28.12 13.60 1.25
C ALA A 174 -27.60 13.64 -0.20
N ALA A 175 -28.26 12.93 -1.11
CA ALA A 175 -27.91 12.94 -2.53
C ALA A 175 -28.06 14.34 -3.16
N LYS A 176 -29.09 15.10 -2.78
CA LYS A 176 -29.27 16.49 -3.23
C LYS A 176 -28.16 17.43 -2.73
N VAL A 177 -27.61 17.18 -1.55
CA VAL A 177 -26.60 18.06 -0.91
C VAL A 177 -25.18 17.69 -1.31
N ALA A 178 -24.84 16.39 -1.29
CA ALA A 178 -23.47 15.90 -1.40
C ALA A 178 -23.26 14.89 -2.55
N GLY A 179 -24.33 14.46 -3.23
CA GLY A 179 -24.28 13.48 -4.32
C GLY A 179 -24.42 12.03 -3.85
N SER A 180 -24.20 11.08 -4.75
CA SER A 180 -24.36 9.64 -4.46
C SER A 180 -23.44 9.16 -3.32
N ARG A 181 -23.89 8.12 -2.59
CA ARG A 181 -23.16 7.47 -1.47
C ARG A 181 -23.01 8.33 -0.20
N PHE A 182 -23.84 9.35 -0.04
CA PHE A 182 -24.03 10.09 1.21
C PHE A 182 -25.40 9.77 1.83
N TYR A 183 -25.50 9.95 3.14
CA TYR A 183 -26.73 9.73 3.92
C TYR A 183 -26.76 10.66 5.14
N TYR A 184 -27.96 10.99 5.60
CA TYR A 184 -28.17 11.49 6.96
C TYR A 184 -28.66 10.34 7.83
N LEU A 185 -28.07 10.16 9.02
CA LEU A 185 -28.66 9.31 10.06
C LEU A 185 -29.59 10.15 10.94
N ILE A 186 -30.66 9.53 11.43
CA ILE A 186 -31.74 10.19 12.16
C ILE A 186 -32.01 9.44 13.48
N ASP A 187 -32.27 10.20 14.54
CA ASP A 187 -32.70 9.73 15.87
C ASP A 187 -31.87 8.56 16.42
N ASP A 188 -32.51 7.41 16.66
CA ASP A 188 -31.90 6.27 17.34
C ASP A 188 -30.67 5.72 16.62
N LEU A 189 -30.58 5.84 15.29
CA LEU A 189 -29.38 5.43 14.56
C LEU A 189 -28.19 6.35 14.79
N VAL A 190 -28.42 7.64 15.06
CA VAL A 190 -27.35 8.56 15.48
C VAL A 190 -26.81 8.14 16.84
N TRP A 191 -27.69 7.83 17.78
CA TRP A 191 -27.27 7.34 19.10
C TRP A 191 -26.56 5.99 19.03
N LEU A 192 -27.05 5.08 18.18
CA LEU A 192 -26.42 3.79 17.96
C LEU A 192 -24.99 3.95 17.40
N ASP A 193 -24.78 4.83 16.43
CA ASP A 193 -23.45 5.12 15.87
C ASP A 193 -22.46 5.56 16.95
N PHE A 194 -22.83 6.54 17.77
CA PHE A 194 -22.00 6.97 18.90
C PHE A 194 -21.78 5.87 19.94
N ALA A 195 -22.80 5.07 20.25
CA ALA A 195 -22.70 3.99 21.22
C ALA A 195 -21.72 2.89 20.76
N LEU A 196 -21.72 2.54 19.47
CA LEU A 196 -20.78 1.57 18.90
C LEU A 196 -19.33 2.09 18.95
N ILE A 197 -19.11 3.37 18.62
CA ILE A 197 -17.80 4.00 18.73
C ILE A 197 -17.32 3.96 20.19
N ALA A 198 -18.16 4.40 21.13
CA ALA A 198 -17.83 4.42 22.56
C ALA A 198 -17.51 3.02 23.10
N TYR A 199 -18.31 2.02 22.73
CA TYR A 199 -18.08 0.62 23.10
C TYR A 199 -16.72 0.12 22.57
N ALA A 200 -16.39 0.37 21.31
CA ALA A 200 -15.13 -0.07 20.72
C ALA A 200 -13.91 0.58 21.40
N LEU A 201 -14.00 1.88 21.73
CA LEU A 201 -12.95 2.60 22.45
C LEU A 201 -12.74 2.03 23.86
N ASP A 202 -13.82 1.84 24.62
CA ASP A 202 -13.74 1.24 25.96
C ASP A 202 -13.15 -0.18 25.90
N PHE A 203 -13.66 -1.02 24.99
CA PHE A 203 -13.21 -2.39 24.82
C PHE A 203 -11.72 -2.49 24.48
N LEU A 204 -11.23 -1.68 23.53
CA LEU A 204 -9.81 -1.69 23.14
C LEU A 204 -8.92 -1.05 24.21
N SER A 205 -9.40 0.00 24.91
CA SER A 205 -8.63 0.63 25.99
C SER A 205 -8.34 -0.36 27.13
N LYS A 206 -9.32 -1.20 27.48
CA LYS A 206 -9.18 -2.29 28.47
C LYS A 206 -8.20 -3.37 28.04
N LYS A 207 -7.89 -3.48 26.74
CA LYS A 207 -6.85 -4.36 26.21
C LYS A 207 -5.47 -3.70 26.13
N GLY A 208 -5.32 -2.48 26.65
CA GLY A 208 -4.06 -1.75 26.70
C GLY A 208 -3.74 -0.91 25.47
N PHE A 209 -4.71 -0.70 24.57
CA PHE A 209 -4.52 0.20 23.43
C PHE A 209 -4.66 1.66 23.87
N SER A 210 -3.75 2.53 23.40
CA SER A 210 -3.88 3.98 23.56
C SER A 210 -4.96 4.53 22.65
N ILE A 211 -5.88 5.31 23.21
CA ILE A 211 -6.94 5.97 22.45
C ILE A 211 -6.43 7.32 21.93
N ILE A 212 -6.50 7.51 20.62
CA ILE A 212 -5.97 8.70 19.92
C ILE A 212 -7.04 9.22 18.97
N ASN A 213 -7.31 10.53 19.02
CA ASN A 213 -8.11 11.23 18.01
C ASN A 213 -7.17 11.97 17.04
N PRO A 214 -6.98 11.48 15.79
CA PRO A 214 -6.03 12.07 14.85
C PRO A 214 -6.63 13.23 14.04
N PRO A 215 -5.80 14.04 13.37
CA PRO A 215 -6.27 14.95 12.33
C PRO A 215 -6.87 14.20 11.13
N TYR A 216 -8.02 14.65 10.62
CA TYR A 216 -8.70 14.01 9.48
C TYR A 216 -8.16 14.46 8.11
N MET A 217 -7.36 15.53 8.08
CA MET A 217 -6.66 15.98 6.88
C MET A 217 -5.16 15.72 7.03
N MET A 218 -4.56 15.10 6.02
CA MET A 218 -3.17 14.66 6.07
C MET A 218 -2.35 15.19 4.89
N ARG A 219 -1.05 15.46 5.13
CA ARG A 219 -0.11 15.82 4.07
C ARG A 219 0.14 14.63 3.15
N ARG A 220 0.36 14.91 1.85
CA ARG A 220 0.61 13.87 0.83
C ARG A 220 1.76 12.93 1.17
N GLU A 221 2.83 13.43 1.81
CA GLU A 221 3.99 12.62 2.17
C GLU A 221 3.63 11.48 3.14
N ALA A 222 2.83 11.76 4.16
CA ALA A 222 2.36 10.73 5.09
C ALA A 222 1.35 9.77 4.41
N TYR A 223 0.49 10.30 3.52
CA TYR A 223 -0.45 9.49 2.75
C TYR A 223 0.24 8.47 1.83
N LYS A 224 1.33 8.87 1.16
CA LYS A 224 2.15 7.98 0.33
C LYS A 224 2.76 6.80 1.09
N GLY A 225 2.84 6.86 2.41
CA GLY A 225 3.34 5.76 3.24
C GLY A 225 2.31 4.66 3.49
N VAL A 226 1.02 4.92 3.23
CA VAL A 226 -0.09 3.98 3.51
C VAL A 226 -0.86 3.56 2.27
N THR A 227 -0.72 4.28 1.17
CA THR A 227 -1.33 3.92 -0.13
C THR A 227 -0.24 3.73 -1.19
N ALA A 228 -0.37 2.65 -1.97
CA ALA A 228 0.43 2.41 -3.17
C ALA A 228 0.03 3.37 -4.31
#